data_AF-A0A2L2YTZ4-F1
#
_entry.id   AF-A0A2L2YTZ4-F1
#
_cell.length_a   1.000
_cell.length_b   1.000
_cell.length_c   1.000
_cell.angle_alpha   90.00
_cell.angle_beta   90.00
_cell.angle_gamma   90.00
#
_symmetry.space_group_name_H-M   'P 1'
#
loop_
_entity.id
_entity.type
_entity.pdbx_description
1 polymer ?
#
loop_
_entity_poly.entity_id
_entity_poly.type
_entity_poly.pdbx_seq_one_letter_code
_entity_poly.pdbx_strand_id
1 'polypeptide(L)'
;FQNAPEAPPSVAQAEKKMEATQGYSLKDILMMMKNPQFCLVFLLTGFMTGSFFNFTTNANPLMISVFPDEEVAIAGVATTCAFIGVVGALCAGCFMDYSHKFKETAVALCMASLVFHILFSTTLYLKTLWVQYILAAGFGFCVAGFLPVGLEYAVEITFPASEMISSNLQYLSCQGFSLVIVQTVTLLLNAYGPIPSNIVLACLLLLCSVITCFLTRNYKRSTASAPPLENKPKIET
;
A
#
# COMPACT_ATOMS: atom_id res chain seq x y z
N PHE A 1 -2.32 -39.68 -26.11
CA PHE A 1 -2.43 -39.45 -24.66
C PHE A 1 -1.10 -38.88 -24.18
N GLN A 2 -1.02 -37.56 -23.96
CA GLN A 2 0.20 -36.91 -23.51
C GLN A 2 0.33 -37.09 -21.99
N ASN A 3 1.51 -37.57 -21.59
CA ASN A 3 1.89 -37.92 -20.23
C ASN A 3 1.75 -36.72 -19.28
N ALA A 4 1.28 -37.00 -18.06
CA ALA A 4 1.30 -36.04 -16.96
C ALA A 4 2.74 -35.55 -16.71
N PRO A 5 2.94 -34.31 -16.18
CA PRO A 5 4.26 -33.76 -15.90
C PRO A 5 5.08 -34.68 -14.97
N GLU A 6 6.39 -34.81 -15.20
CA GLU A 6 7.31 -35.67 -14.43
C GLU A 6 7.48 -35.24 -12.96
N ALA A 7 7.17 -33.99 -12.63
CA ALA A 7 7.22 -33.49 -11.26
C ALA A 7 5.80 -33.34 -10.68
N PRO A 8 5.58 -33.69 -9.39
CA PRO A 8 4.34 -33.35 -8.72
C PRO A 8 4.13 -31.83 -8.82
N PRO A 9 2.90 -31.35 -9.09
CA PRO A 9 2.65 -29.93 -9.22
C PRO A 9 3.15 -29.21 -7.98
N SER A 10 3.82 -28.07 -8.16
CA SER A 10 4.17 -27.23 -7.01
C SER A 10 2.89 -26.87 -6.25
N VAL A 11 3.00 -26.59 -4.94
CA VAL A 11 1.83 -26.23 -4.12
C VAL A 11 0.99 -25.13 -4.79
N ALA A 12 1.65 -24.14 -5.40
CA ALA A 12 1.01 -23.08 -6.17
C ALA A 12 0.31 -23.57 -7.46
N GLN A 13 0.81 -24.61 -8.14
CA GLN A 13 0.16 -25.22 -9.31
C GLN A 13 -1.04 -26.08 -8.92
N ALA A 14 -0.97 -26.76 -7.77
CA ALA A 14 -2.09 -27.52 -7.22
C ALA A 14 -3.23 -26.58 -6.76
N GLU A 15 -2.89 -25.46 -6.12
CA GLU A 15 -3.82 -24.42 -5.70
C GLU A 15 -4.53 -23.77 -6.90
N LYS A 16 -3.79 -23.33 -7.93
CA LYS A 16 -4.37 -22.79 -9.18
C LYS A 16 -5.37 -23.75 -9.84
N LYS A 17 -5.10 -25.06 -9.76
CA LYS A 17 -5.97 -26.10 -10.31
C LYS A 17 -7.22 -26.33 -9.46
N MET A 18 -7.11 -26.25 -8.12
CA MET A 18 -8.26 -26.29 -7.21
C MET A 18 -9.15 -25.04 -7.35
N GLU A 19 -8.55 -23.85 -7.43
CA GLU A 19 -9.25 -22.57 -7.62
C GLU A 19 -10.09 -22.55 -8.90
N ALA A 20 -9.53 -23.04 -10.01
CA ALA A 20 -10.23 -23.13 -11.30
C ALA A 20 -11.43 -24.10 -11.27
N THR A 21 -11.51 -24.99 -10.29
CA THR A 21 -12.48 -26.09 -10.26
C THR A 21 -13.61 -25.89 -9.23
N GLN A 22 -13.38 -25.16 -8.12
CA GLN A 22 -14.36 -25.08 -7.02
C GLN A 22 -14.98 -23.70 -6.75
N GLY A 23 -14.44 -22.59 -7.26
CA GLY A 23 -14.88 -21.26 -6.82
C GLY A 23 -14.65 -21.04 -5.32
N TYR A 24 -14.74 -19.79 -4.86
CA TYR A 24 -14.45 -19.43 -3.47
C TYR A 24 -15.72 -19.19 -2.66
N SER A 25 -15.72 -19.60 -1.40
CA SER A 25 -16.86 -19.46 -0.50
C SER A 25 -16.78 -18.16 0.29
N LEU A 26 -17.94 -17.60 0.68
CA LEU A 26 -18.01 -16.55 1.70
C LEU A 26 -17.28 -16.94 2.99
N LYS A 27 -17.21 -18.23 3.30
CA LYS A 27 -16.47 -18.75 4.46
C LYS A 27 -14.97 -18.44 4.38
N ASP A 28 -14.38 -18.49 3.20
CA ASP A 28 -12.94 -18.25 2.99
C ASP A 28 -12.61 -16.76 3.18
N ILE A 29 -13.48 -15.88 2.67
CA ILE A 29 -13.40 -14.43 2.87
C ILE A 29 -13.51 -14.09 4.37
N LEU A 30 -14.51 -14.66 5.06
CA LEU A 30 -14.71 -14.43 6.49
C LEU A 30 -13.54 -14.95 7.34
N MET A 31 -12.90 -16.03 6.91
CA MET A 31 -11.71 -16.57 7.59
C MET A 31 -10.51 -15.63 7.43
N MET A 32 -10.29 -15.06 6.23
CA MET A 32 -9.25 -14.04 6.01
C MET A 32 -9.50 -12.79 6.86
N MET A 33 -10.74 -12.30 6.92
CA MET A 33 -11.11 -11.12 7.73
C MET A 33 -11.06 -11.36 9.24
N LYS A 34 -10.91 -12.62 9.69
CA LYS A 34 -10.62 -12.94 11.10
C LYS A 34 -9.13 -12.94 11.42
N ASN A 35 -8.25 -12.92 10.42
CA ASN A 35 -6.81 -12.84 10.63
C ASN A 35 -6.44 -11.39 10.98
N PRO A 36 -5.97 -11.10 12.21
CA PRO A 36 -5.68 -9.73 12.64
C PRO A 36 -4.60 -9.08 11.78
N GLN A 37 -3.58 -9.82 11.35
CA GLN A 37 -2.51 -9.28 10.50
C GLN A 37 -3.04 -8.90 9.12
N PHE A 38 -3.96 -9.70 8.56
CA PHE A 38 -4.62 -9.36 7.31
C PHE A 38 -5.44 -8.08 7.44
N CYS A 39 -6.21 -7.93 8.53
CA CYS A 39 -6.98 -6.72 8.77
C CYS A 39 -6.09 -5.47 8.92
N LEU A 40 -4.93 -5.58 9.57
CA LEU A 40 -3.98 -4.45 9.65
C LEU A 40 -3.46 -4.05 8.27
N VAL A 41 -3.05 -5.02 7.45
CA VAL A 41 -2.58 -4.74 6.07
C VAL A 41 -3.72 -4.20 5.21
N PHE A 42 -4.93 -4.74 5.33
CA PHE A 42 -6.15 -4.27 4.67
C PHE A 42 -6.45 -2.80 4.99
N LEU A 43 -6.39 -2.40 6.26
CA LEU A 43 -6.60 -1.00 6.64
C LEU A 43 -5.48 -0.09 6.12
N LEU A 44 -4.23 -0.55 6.21
CA LEU A 44 -3.06 0.21 5.76
C LEU A 44 -3.09 0.51 4.27
N THR A 45 -3.30 -0.50 3.43
CA THR A 45 -3.38 -0.33 1.97
C THR A 45 -4.52 0.61 1.58
N GLY A 46 -5.67 0.48 2.26
CA GLY A 46 -6.82 1.35 2.12
C GLY A 46 -6.49 2.81 2.43
N PHE A 47 -5.94 3.08 3.62
CA PHE A 47 -5.60 4.44 4.04
C PHE A 47 -4.46 5.07 3.24
N MET A 48 -3.44 4.28 2.88
CA MET A 48 -2.34 4.75 2.03
C MET A 48 -2.86 5.12 0.64
N THR A 49 -3.60 4.22 -0.01
CA THR A 49 -4.18 4.50 -1.34
C THR A 49 -5.17 5.66 -1.31
N GLY A 50 -5.99 5.73 -0.26
CA GLY A 50 -6.90 6.85 -0.07
C GLY A 50 -6.19 8.18 0.16
N SER A 51 -5.04 8.17 0.82
CA SER A 51 -4.20 9.36 0.97
C SER A 51 -3.61 9.82 -0.36
N PHE A 52 -3.19 8.87 -1.22
CA PHE A 52 -2.71 9.16 -2.57
C PHE A 52 -3.80 9.83 -3.42
N PHE A 53 -4.97 9.19 -3.54
CA PHE A 53 -6.07 9.75 -4.34
C PHE A 53 -6.61 11.06 -3.77
N ASN A 54 -6.64 11.19 -2.45
CA ASN A 54 -6.98 12.45 -1.81
C ASN A 54 -6.00 13.56 -2.21
N PHE A 55 -4.69 13.29 -2.14
CA PHE A 55 -3.70 14.28 -2.54
C PHE A 55 -3.85 14.65 -4.01
N THR A 56 -3.93 13.69 -4.93
CA THR A 56 -4.05 13.99 -6.37
C THR A 56 -5.33 14.74 -6.72
N THR A 57 -6.41 14.53 -5.96
CA THR A 57 -7.70 15.21 -6.18
C THR A 57 -7.73 16.60 -5.55
N ASN A 58 -7.28 16.71 -4.30
CA ASN A 58 -7.44 17.92 -3.49
C ASN A 58 -6.19 18.83 -3.50
N ALA A 59 -5.06 18.44 -4.10
CA ALA A 59 -3.88 19.31 -4.21
C ALA A 59 -4.21 20.64 -4.90
N ASN A 60 -4.96 20.61 -6.02
CA ASN A 60 -5.33 21.82 -6.74
C ASN A 60 -6.16 22.81 -5.90
N PRO A 61 -7.35 22.43 -5.38
CA PRO A 61 -8.16 23.34 -4.57
C PRO A 61 -7.47 23.74 -3.26
N LEU A 62 -6.55 22.92 -2.76
CA LEU A 62 -5.76 23.26 -1.57
C LEU A 62 -4.75 24.38 -1.85
N MET A 63 -4.06 24.30 -3.00
CA MET A 63 -2.99 25.23 -3.36
C MET A 63 -3.48 26.52 -4.03
N ILE A 64 -4.66 26.53 -4.68
CA ILE A 64 -5.16 27.70 -5.41
C ILE A 64 -5.37 28.93 -4.50
N SER A 65 -5.69 28.70 -3.22
CA SER A 65 -5.79 29.77 -2.22
C SER A 65 -4.45 30.46 -1.91
N VAL A 66 -3.33 29.80 -2.21
CA VAL A 66 -1.96 30.27 -1.95
C VAL A 66 -1.31 30.80 -3.22
N PHE A 67 -1.59 30.20 -4.38
CA PHE A 67 -1.08 30.58 -5.70
C PHE A 67 -2.23 30.81 -6.69
N PRO A 68 -2.99 31.91 -6.58
CA PRO A 68 -4.21 32.11 -7.37
C PRO A 68 -3.95 32.24 -8.88
N ASP A 69 -2.79 32.76 -9.28
CA ASP A 69 -2.44 33.02 -10.68
C ASP A 69 -1.73 31.84 -11.37
N GLU A 70 -1.52 30.73 -10.66
CA GLU A 70 -0.67 29.60 -11.08
C GLU A 70 -1.47 28.30 -11.30
N GLU A 71 -2.73 28.39 -11.71
CA GLU A 71 -3.66 27.24 -11.77
C GLU A 71 -3.09 26.05 -12.56
N VAL A 72 -2.50 26.30 -13.73
CA VAL A 72 -1.88 25.25 -14.57
C VAL A 72 -0.67 24.63 -13.86
N ALA A 73 0.16 25.46 -13.24
CA ALA A 73 1.36 25.00 -12.56
C ALA A 73 1.03 24.25 -11.25
N ILE A 74 -0.06 24.60 -10.57
CA ILE A 74 -0.59 23.84 -9.43
C ILE A 74 -1.09 22.47 -9.90
N ALA A 75 -1.83 22.41 -11.02
CA ALA A 75 -2.30 21.14 -11.59
C ALA A 75 -1.15 20.17 -11.87
N GLY A 76 -0.01 20.69 -12.34
CA GLY A 76 1.18 19.89 -12.56
C GLY A 76 1.78 19.27 -11.28
N VAL A 77 1.52 19.81 -10.09
CA VAL A 77 1.95 19.21 -8.81
C VAL A 77 1.23 17.88 -8.57
N ALA A 78 -0.09 17.86 -8.76
CA ALA A 78 -0.89 16.65 -8.66
C ALA A 78 -0.50 15.61 -9.73
N THR A 79 -0.29 16.05 -10.97
CA THR A 79 0.16 15.18 -12.06
C THR A 79 1.54 14.60 -11.79
N THR A 80 2.47 15.39 -11.25
CA THR A 80 3.81 14.94 -10.88
C THR A 80 3.74 13.89 -9.78
N CYS A 81 2.94 14.11 -8.75
CA CYS A 81 2.69 13.12 -7.70
C CYS A 81 2.19 11.79 -8.29
N ALA A 82 1.22 11.86 -9.22
CA ALA A 82 0.67 10.67 -9.87
C ALA A 82 1.72 9.91 -10.69
N PHE A 83 2.46 10.61 -11.55
CA PHE A 83 3.45 10.00 -12.44
C PHE A 83 4.63 9.40 -11.67
N ILE A 84 5.18 10.15 -10.71
CA ILE A 84 6.27 9.65 -9.86
C ILE A 84 5.78 8.53 -8.94
N GLY A 85 4.50 8.52 -8.56
CA GLY A 85 3.89 7.39 -7.86
C GLY A 85 3.97 6.09 -8.65
N VAL A 86 3.75 6.11 -9.96
CA VAL A 86 3.92 4.92 -10.81
C VAL A 86 5.36 4.41 -10.73
N VAL A 87 6.35 5.32 -10.79
CA VAL A 87 7.77 4.96 -10.64
C VAL A 87 8.03 4.33 -9.28
N GLY A 88 7.48 4.89 -8.20
CA GLY A 88 7.60 4.35 -6.85
C GLY A 88 7.02 2.94 -6.71
N ALA A 89 5.86 2.68 -7.29
CA ALA A 89 5.25 1.35 -7.32
C ALA A 89 6.13 0.33 -8.05
N LEU A 90 6.69 0.68 -9.21
CA LEU A 90 7.59 -0.19 -9.95
C LEU A 90 8.87 -0.50 -9.15
N CYS A 91 9.51 0.53 -8.58
CA CYS A 91 10.71 0.36 -7.77
C CYS A 91 10.46 -0.51 -6.54
N ALA A 92 9.34 -0.28 -5.84
CA ALA A 92 8.98 -1.05 -4.66
C ALA A 92 8.68 -2.52 -5.01
N GLY A 93 7.92 -2.79 -6.08
CA GLY A 93 7.67 -4.15 -6.56
C GLY A 93 8.97 -4.90 -6.87
N CYS A 94 9.86 -4.31 -7.69
CA CYS A 94 11.16 -4.92 -8.00
C CYS A 94 12.03 -5.14 -6.75
N PHE A 95 11.98 -4.21 -5.78
CA PHE A 95 12.71 -4.36 -4.52
C PHE A 95 12.15 -5.49 -3.66
N MET A 96 10.83 -5.69 -3.68
CA MET A 96 10.16 -6.75 -2.94
C MET A 96 10.43 -8.13 -3.52
N ASP A 97 10.47 -8.25 -4.86
CA ASP A 97 10.88 -9.48 -5.56
C ASP A 97 12.26 -9.99 -5.12
N TYR A 98 13.16 -9.07 -4.77
CA TYR A 98 14.52 -9.41 -4.35
C TYR A 98 14.65 -9.59 -2.83
N SER A 99 14.05 -8.71 -2.04
CA SER A 99 14.33 -8.63 -0.60
C SER A 99 13.39 -9.46 0.28
N HIS A 100 12.13 -9.66 -0.14
CA HIS A 100 11.05 -10.24 0.67
C HIS A 100 10.87 -9.62 2.08
N LYS A 101 11.32 -8.37 2.28
CA LYS A 101 11.25 -7.67 3.58
C LYS A 101 10.00 -6.79 3.70
N PHE A 102 8.83 -7.43 3.70
CA PHE A 102 7.53 -6.73 3.60
C PHE A 102 7.31 -5.71 4.71
N LYS A 103 7.54 -6.08 5.97
CA LYS A 103 7.32 -5.18 7.11
C LYS A 103 8.23 -3.96 7.06
N GLU A 104 9.52 -4.18 6.83
CA GLU A 104 10.52 -3.10 6.82
C GLU A 104 10.21 -2.07 5.74
N THR A 105 9.91 -2.54 4.53
CA THR A 105 9.56 -1.68 3.41
C THR A 105 8.26 -0.92 3.68
N ALA A 106 7.23 -1.59 4.22
CA ALA A 106 5.98 -0.96 4.60
C ALA A 106 6.17 0.17 5.62
N VAL A 107 6.94 -0.06 6.69
CA VAL A 107 7.27 0.96 7.70
C VAL A 107 8.01 2.13 7.08
N ALA A 108 9.05 1.86 6.27
CA ALA A 108 9.86 2.90 5.64
C ALA A 108 9.02 3.80 4.72
N LEU A 109 8.18 3.21 3.88
CA LEU A 109 7.31 3.95 2.96
C LEU A 109 6.25 4.75 3.70
N CYS A 110 5.56 4.17 4.70
CA CYS A 110 4.57 4.92 5.50
C CYS A 110 5.18 6.12 6.23
N MET A 111 6.32 5.93 6.88
CA MET A 111 7.02 7.01 7.60
C MET A 111 7.50 8.10 6.64
N ALA A 112 8.08 7.72 5.50
CA ALA A 112 8.51 8.69 4.49
C ALA A 112 7.33 9.48 3.91
N SER A 113 6.19 8.84 3.63
CA SER A 113 4.97 9.51 3.18
C SER A 113 4.47 10.54 4.19
N LEU A 114 4.47 10.21 5.49
CA LEU A 114 4.11 11.17 6.54
C LEU A 114 5.05 12.38 6.55
N VAL A 115 6.37 12.15 6.46
CA VAL A 115 7.37 13.23 6.45
C VAL A 115 7.17 14.13 5.23
N PHE A 116 7.04 13.57 4.03
CA PHE A 116 6.82 14.35 2.82
C PHE A 116 5.53 15.17 2.89
N HIS A 117 4.44 14.61 3.43
CA HIS A 117 3.18 15.34 3.58
C HIS A 117 3.28 16.49 4.61
N ILE A 118 3.94 16.26 5.74
CA ILE A 118 4.19 17.33 6.73
C ILE A 118 5.03 18.45 6.13
N LEU A 119 6.12 18.09 5.43
CA LEU A 119 6.97 19.06 4.74
C LEU A 119 6.17 19.82 3.66
N PHE A 120 5.36 19.12 2.87
CA PHE A 120 4.49 19.74 1.87
C PHE A 120 3.56 20.77 2.52
N SER A 121 2.83 20.36 3.55
CA SER A 121 1.87 21.21 4.24
C SER A 121 2.51 22.44 4.91
N THR A 122 3.67 22.27 5.54
CA THR A 122 4.37 23.36 6.24
C THR A 122 5.05 24.32 5.27
N THR A 123 5.66 23.81 4.20
CA THR A 123 6.35 24.65 3.20
C THR A 123 5.40 25.31 2.21
N LEU A 124 4.14 24.88 2.13
CA LEU A 124 3.12 25.48 1.27
C LEU A 124 3.02 27.00 1.48
N TYR A 125 3.10 27.44 2.74
CA TYR A 125 2.99 28.86 3.11
C TYR A 125 4.26 29.68 2.83
N LEU A 126 5.37 29.03 2.42
CA LEU A 126 6.57 29.72 1.94
C LEU A 126 6.44 30.20 0.49
N LYS A 127 5.30 29.93 -0.17
CA LYS A 127 4.98 30.37 -1.54
C LYS A 127 6.06 30.01 -2.56
N THR A 128 6.69 28.86 -2.38
CA THR A 128 7.77 28.37 -3.26
C THR A 128 7.30 27.15 -4.03
N LEU A 129 6.83 27.35 -5.27
CA LEU A 129 6.11 26.31 -6.02
C LEU A 129 6.98 25.11 -6.39
N TRP A 130 8.24 25.31 -6.80
CA TRP A 130 9.13 24.21 -7.18
C TRP A 130 9.40 23.23 -6.03
N VAL A 131 9.38 23.71 -4.77
CA VAL A 131 9.50 22.86 -3.58
C VAL A 131 8.28 21.94 -3.47
N GLN A 132 7.09 22.43 -3.80
CA GLN A 132 5.85 21.64 -3.77
C GLN A 132 5.89 20.49 -4.78
N TYR A 133 6.49 20.70 -5.96
CA TYR A 133 6.72 19.64 -6.94
C TYR A 133 7.60 18.52 -6.40
N ILE A 134 8.72 18.85 -5.75
CA ILE A 134 9.65 17.86 -5.19
C ILE A 134 8.98 17.07 -4.05
N LEU A 135 8.27 17.77 -3.16
CA LEU A 135 7.60 17.14 -2.02
C LEU A 135 6.42 16.28 -2.47
N ALA A 136 5.64 16.73 -3.46
CA ALA A 136 4.58 15.95 -4.06
C ALA A 136 5.11 14.71 -4.81
N ALA A 137 6.25 14.84 -5.50
CA ALA A 137 6.93 13.71 -6.12
C ALA A 137 7.37 12.68 -5.09
N GLY A 138 8.05 13.11 -4.01
CA GLY A 138 8.47 12.22 -2.92
C GLY A 138 7.29 11.56 -2.22
N PHE A 139 6.23 12.31 -1.92
CA PHE A 139 4.99 11.79 -1.37
C PHE A 139 4.36 10.72 -2.30
N GLY A 140 4.21 11.04 -3.59
CA GLY A 140 3.66 10.12 -4.59
C GLY A 140 4.47 8.83 -4.68
N PHE A 141 5.81 8.94 -4.78
CA PHE A 141 6.73 7.79 -4.79
C PHE A 141 6.49 6.86 -3.59
N CYS A 142 6.46 7.41 -2.38
CA CYS A 142 6.36 6.61 -1.17
C CYS A 142 4.96 5.99 -0.99
N VAL A 143 3.90 6.75 -1.24
CA VAL A 143 2.53 6.24 -1.03
C VAL A 143 2.15 5.22 -2.10
N ALA A 144 2.39 5.49 -3.38
CA ALA A 144 2.09 4.54 -4.44
C ALA A 144 3.03 3.31 -4.39
N GLY A 145 4.28 3.52 -3.96
CA GLY A 145 5.22 2.44 -3.65
C GLY A 145 4.70 1.44 -2.62
N PHE A 146 3.84 1.89 -1.69
CA PHE A 146 3.27 1.01 -0.66
C PHE A 146 2.27 0.00 -1.25
N LEU A 147 1.58 0.33 -2.35
CA LEU A 147 0.53 -0.51 -2.91
C LEU A 147 0.99 -1.95 -3.26
N PRO A 148 2.04 -2.15 -4.07
CA PRO A 148 2.52 -3.51 -4.36
C PRO A 148 3.02 -4.22 -3.10
N VAL A 149 3.69 -3.52 -2.19
CA VAL A 149 4.16 -4.08 -0.91
C VAL A 149 3.00 -4.63 -0.09
N GLY A 150 1.91 -3.85 0.03
CA GLY A 150 0.74 -4.26 0.80
C GLY A 150 -0.02 -5.43 0.16
N LEU A 151 -0.11 -5.47 -1.18
CA LEU A 151 -0.72 -6.58 -1.91
C LEU A 151 0.06 -7.89 -1.70
N GLU A 152 1.36 -7.87 -1.93
CA GLU A 152 2.19 -9.06 -1.75
C GLU A 152 2.24 -9.49 -0.29
N TYR A 153 2.33 -8.55 0.65
CA TYR A 153 2.30 -8.87 2.08
C TYR A 153 0.97 -9.52 2.49
N ALA A 154 -0.16 -9.06 1.94
CA ALA A 154 -1.46 -9.66 2.21
C ALA A 154 -1.52 -11.12 1.73
N VAL A 155 -1.00 -11.41 0.54
CA VAL A 155 -0.88 -12.77 0.01
C VAL A 155 0.04 -13.62 0.89
N GLU A 156 1.17 -13.06 1.32
CA GLU A 156 2.17 -13.73 2.15
C GLU A 156 1.61 -14.20 3.51
N ILE A 157 0.80 -13.38 4.18
CA ILE A 157 0.24 -13.71 5.52
C ILE A 157 -1.03 -14.55 5.48
N THR A 158 -1.70 -14.60 4.33
CA THR A 158 -2.94 -15.36 4.15
C THR A 158 -2.71 -16.76 3.60
N PHE A 159 -1.48 -17.10 3.16
CA PHE A 159 -1.11 -18.44 2.72
C PHE A 159 -1.56 -19.54 3.72
N PRO A 160 -2.14 -20.67 3.24
CA PRO A 160 -2.32 -21.11 1.85
C PRO A 160 -3.64 -20.64 1.20
N ALA A 161 -4.25 -19.57 1.70
CA ALA A 161 -5.47 -19.06 1.08
C ALA A 161 -5.19 -18.43 -0.30
N SER A 162 -6.22 -18.40 -1.14
CA SER A 162 -6.14 -17.93 -2.53
C SER A 162 -5.51 -16.53 -2.67
N GLU A 163 -4.49 -16.44 -3.51
CA GLU A 163 -3.82 -15.18 -3.89
C GLU A 163 -4.81 -14.20 -4.54
N MET A 164 -5.75 -14.73 -5.31
CA MET A 164 -6.80 -13.95 -5.98
C MET A 164 -7.75 -13.30 -4.97
N ILE A 165 -8.22 -14.05 -3.96
CA ILE A 165 -9.14 -13.50 -2.94
C ILE A 165 -8.44 -12.41 -2.14
N SER A 166 -7.21 -12.67 -1.70
CA SER A 166 -6.42 -11.70 -0.91
C SER A 166 -6.25 -10.40 -1.68
N SER A 167 -5.78 -10.47 -2.94
CA SER A 167 -5.58 -9.31 -3.79
C SER A 167 -6.88 -8.54 -4.07
N ASN A 168 -7.98 -9.24 -4.39
CA ASN A 168 -9.27 -8.60 -4.65
C ASN A 168 -9.81 -7.87 -3.41
N LEU A 169 -9.65 -8.46 -2.23
CA LEU A 169 -10.08 -7.85 -0.98
C LEU A 169 -9.22 -6.61 -0.66
N GLN A 170 -7.93 -6.65 -0.94
CA GLN A 170 -7.06 -5.47 -0.84
C GLN A 170 -7.48 -4.35 -1.82
N TYR A 171 -7.80 -4.67 -3.08
CA TYR A 171 -8.32 -3.67 -4.03
C TYR A 171 -9.66 -3.09 -3.59
N LEU A 172 -10.55 -3.90 -3.00
CA LEU A 172 -11.80 -3.43 -2.40
C LEU A 172 -11.51 -2.42 -1.28
N SER A 173 -10.54 -2.73 -0.41
CA SER A 173 -10.08 -1.80 0.63
C SER A 173 -9.61 -0.47 0.02
N CYS A 174 -8.70 -0.55 -0.95
CA CYS A 174 -8.13 0.60 -1.64
C CYS A 174 -9.24 1.54 -2.14
N GLN A 175 -10.18 1.02 -2.91
CA GLN A 175 -11.25 1.86 -3.48
C GLN A 175 -12.24 2.36 -2.43
N GLY A 176 -12.65 1.49 -1.49
CA GLY A 176 -13.62 1.85 -0.46
C GLY A 176 -13.12 2.99 0.43
N PHE A 177 -11.92 2.87 0.99
CA PHE A 177 -11.34 3.92 1.83
C PHE A 177 -11.01 5.18 1.04
N SER A 178 -10.55 5.04 -0.20
CA SER A 178 -10.25 6.20 -1.04
C SER A 178 -11.46 7.09 -1.27
N LEU A 179 -12.61 6.51 -1.60
CA LEU A 179 -13.85 7.26 -1.75
C LEU A 179 -14.21 8.02 -0.47
N VAL A 180 -14.13 7.38 0.69
CA VAL A 180 -14.47 8.00 1.99
C VAL A 180 -13.49 9.12 2.34
N ILE A 181 -12.19 8.88 2.20
CA ILE A 181 -11.13 9.84 2.57
C ILE A 181 -11.18 11.06 1.66
N VAL A 182 -11.21 10.86 0.33
CA VAL A 182 -11.29 11.96 -0.65
C VAL A 182 -12.51 12.83 -0.33
N GLN A 183 -13.69 12.22 -0.18
CA GLN A 183 -14.93 12.97 0.07
C GLN A 183 -14.87 13.74 1.39
N THR A 184 -14.38 13.11 2.45
CA THR A 184 -14.31 13.72 3.78
C THR A 184 -13.34 14.91 3.79
N VAL A 185 -12.16 14.75 3.18
CA VAL A 185 -11.16 15.82 3.11
C VAL A 185 -11.62 16.94 2.17
N THR A 186 -12.27 16.64 1.04
CA THR A 186 -12.85 17.67 0.17
C THR A 186 -13.91 18.50 0.90
N LEU A 187 -14.81 17.85 1.65
CA LEU A 187 -15.81 18.57 2.45
C LEU A 187 -15.15 19.45 3.51
N LEU A 188 -14.14 18.93 4.19
CA LEU A 188 -13.40 19.67 5.21
C LEU A 188 -12.64 20.86 4.62
N LEU A 189 -12.05 20.69 3.42
CA LEU A 189 -11.36 21.73 2.68
C LEU A 189 -12.30 22.86 2.30
N ASN A 190 -13.48 22.53 1.80
CA ASN A 190 -14.47 23.53 1.41
C ASN A 190 -15.07 24.28 2.61
N ALA A 191 -15.25 23.60 3.75
CA ALA A 191 -15.88 24.18 4.93
C ALA A 191 -14.91 24.96 5.84
N TYR A 192 -13.69 24.45 6.02
CA TYR A 192 -12.74 24.97 7.02
C TYR A 192 -11.35 25.30 6.46
N GLY A 193 -11.14 25.09 5.15
CA GLY A 193 -9.92 25.49 4.45
C GLY A 193 -8.75 24.49 4.49
N PRO A 194 -7.57 24.91 4.02
CA PRO A 194 -6.41 24.02 3.82
C PRO A 194 -5.80 23.43 5.10
N ILE A 195 -5.78 24.20 6.20
CA ILE A 195 -5.07 23.79 7.43
C ILE A 195 -5.73 22.55 8.06
N PRO A 196 -7.05 22.55 8.38
CA PRO A 196 -7.68 21.38 9.00
C PRO A 196 -7.61 20.14 8.09
N SER A 197 -7.75 20.34 6.79
CA SER A 197 -7.66 19.30 5.76
C SER A 197 -6.31 18.60 5.75
N ASN A 198 -5.23 19.38 5.78
CA ASN A 198 -3.88 18.84 5.88
C ASN A 198 -3.60 18.14 7.20
N ILE A 199 -4.12 18.67 8.32
CA ILE A 199 -3.98 18.05 9.64
C ILE A 199 -4.66 16.68 9.66
N VAL A 200 -5.87 16.56 9.14
CA VAL A 200 -6.58 15.27 9.07
C VAL A 200 -5.79 14.25 8.25
N LEU A 201 -5.24 14.65 7.10
CA LEU A 201 -4.43 13.75 6.29
C LEU A 201 -3.12 13.36 7.00
N ALA A 202 -2.47 14.30 7.70
CA ALA A 202 -1.28 14.01 8.50
C ALA A 202 -1.59 13.04 9.66
N CYS A 203 -2.71 13.21 10.35
CA CYS A 203 -3.17 12.30 11.40
C CYS A 203 -3.45 10.89 10.84
N LEU A 204 -4.03 10.80 9.64
CA LEU A 204 -4.26 9.52 8.97
C LEU A 204 -2.95 8.81 8.61
N LEU A 205 -1.98 9.53 8.04
CA LEU A 205 -0.65 8.98 7.72
C LEU A 205 0.15 8.60 8.98
N LEU A 206 -0.03 9.35 10.07
CA LEU A 206 0.53 9.00 11.37
C LEU A 206 -0.11 7.72 11.90
N LEU A 207 -1.43 7.58 11.79
CA LEU A 207 -2.14 6.35 12.14
C LEU A 207 -1.62 5.16 11.32
N CYS A 208 -1.43 5.33 10.00
CA CYS A 208 -0.79 4.30 9.17
C CYS A 208 0.58 3.91 9.72
N SER A 209 1.44 4.90 9.99
CA SER A 209 2.77 4.67 10.54
C SER A 209 2.72 3.90 11.86
N VAL A 210 1.80 4.25 12.77
CA VAL A 210 1.59 3.53 14.02
C VAL A 210 1.11 2.10 13.77
N ILE A 211 0.15 1.88 12.86
CA ILE A 211 -0.35 0.54 12.52
C ILE A 211 0.78 -0.34 11.96
N THR A 212 1.69 0.21 11.13
CA THR A 212 2.81 -0.57 10.57
C THR A 212 3.74 -1.15 11.65
N CYS A 213 3.86 -0.50 12.81
CA CYS A 213 4.66 -1.02 13.92
C CYS A 213 4.15 -2.36 14.45
N PHE A 214 2.82 -2.59 14.38
CA PHE A 214 2.15 -3.81 14.86
C PHE A 214 2.15 -4.96 13.84
N LEU A 215 2.66 -4.74 12.62
CA LEU A 215 2.83 -5.81 11.63
C LEU A 215 3.89 -6.82 12.08
N THR A 216 3.73 -8.08 11.66
CA THR A 216 4.62 -9.19 12.07
C THR A 216 5.46 -9.72 10.91
N ARG A 217 6.71 -10.10 11.18
CA ARG A 217 7.62 -10.70 10.17
C ARG A 217 7.31 -12.15 9.81
N ASN A 218 6.11 -12.64 10.14
CA ASN A 218 5.76 -14.04 9.97
C ASN A 218 5.30 -14.30 8.53
N TYR A 219 6.28 -14.48 7.63
CA TYR A 219 6.07 -14.70 6.21
C TYR A 219 5.79 -16.19 5.94
N LYS A 220 4.51 -16.55 5.78
CA LYS A 220 4.07 -17.96 5.74
C LYS A 220 4.38 -18.66 4.41
N ARG A 221 4.30 -17.97 3.28
CA ARG A 221 4.56 -18.53 1.94
C ARG A 221 6.06 -18.65 1.68
N SER A 222 6.84 -17.64 2.08
CA SER A 222 8.31 -17.63 1.99
C SER A 222 8.91 -18.75 2.83
N THR A 223 8.38 -19.00 4.05
CA THR A 223 8.82 -20.13 4.89
C THR A 223 8.38 -21.49 4.35
N ALA A 224 7.18 -21.60 3.75
CA ALA A 224 6.72 -22.84 3.13
C ALA A 224 7.50 -23.23 1.86
N SER A 225 8.15 -22.27 1.21
CA SER A 225 8.94 -22.50 -0.02
C SER A 225 10.42 -22.80 0.26
N ALA A 226 10.88 -22.69 1.51
CA ALA A 226 12.25 -23.00 1.89
C ALA A 226 12.48 -24.53 1.92
N PRO A 227 13.63 -25.04 1.43
CA PRO A 227 13.94 -26.46 1.52
C PRO A 227 13.96 -26.90 3.00
N PRO A 228 13.46 -28.11 3.32
CA PRO A 228 13.46 -28.60 4.69
C PRO A 228 14.89 -28.58 5.24
N LEU A 229 15.07 -28.02 6.45
CA LEU A 229 16.35 -28.02 7.15
C LEU A 229 16.81 -29.47 7.27
N GLU A 230 17.90 -29.79 6.57
CA GLU A 230 18.58 -31.07 6.68
C GLU A 230 18.93 -31.27 8.16
N ASN A 231 18.36 -32.32 8.76
CA ASN A 231 18.63 -32.71 10.14
C ASN A 231 20.15 -32.84 10.30
N LYS A 232 20.80 -31.87 10.97
CA LYS A 232 22.20 -32.02 11.34
C LYS A 232 22.33 -33.32 12.15
N PRO A 233 23.22 -34.25 11.77
CA PRO A 233 23.39 -35.48 12.51
C PRO A 233 23.76 -35.14 13.96
N LYS A 234 23.02 -35.73 14.89
CA LYS A 234 23.38 -35.70 16.31
C LYS A 234 24.79 -36.28 16.42
N ILE A 235 25.74 -35.45 16.82
CA ILE A 235 27.05 -35.91 17.27
C ILE A 235 26.78 -36.60 18.60
N GLU A 236 26.66 -37.92 18.59
CA GLU A 236 26.72 -38.74 19.80
C GLU A 236 28.16 -38.66 20.32
N THR A 237 28.32 -37.98 21.46
CA THR A 237 29.52 -38.03 22.31
C THR A 237 29.45 -39.20 23.27
#